data_AF-R9KKI4-F1
#
_entry.id   AF-R9KKI4-F1
#
_cell.length_a   1.000
_cell.length_b   1.000
_cell.length_c   1.000
_cell.angle_alpha   90.00
_cell.angle_beta   90.00
_cell.angle_gamma   90.00
#
_symmetry.space_group_name_H-M   'P 1'
#
loop_
_entity.id
_entity.type
_entity.pdbx_description
1 polymer ?
#
loop_
_entity_poly.entity_id
_entity_poly.type
_entity_poly.pdbx_seq_one_letter_code
_entity_poly.pdbx_strand_id
1 'polypeptide(L)'
;MANLYTKTGDKGQTSLVGGSRVHKSDLQVECYGTVDEANSMLGLAYSNTSHEYIRATIHAVQGRLFSLGAELASDKGGMAGLKGLISEEDVSFLEHVVDTCTETTGKMTHFVIPGVDTASSALHVARTVVRRAERRMVELSESHPVREVTMRYVNRLSDAVYAMARLQEETVAQEQMREKVTGIVKDVLAGHTGSLPPISLEVLERMAGRAKEKSRELGVPVVFSAVDSGGNLLLLARMDGALPGSVEVSAGKAYTANAFRMPTHELGAAAGPEGPLYGIGNAAPGKIILFGGGFPYVSGGQVLGGIGVSGGTVEQDMEIARYAMSM
;
A
#
# COMPACT_ATOMS: atom_id res chain seq x y z
N MET A 1 -13.88 -15.82 43.62
CA MET A 1 -13.68 -14.66 42.74
C MET A 1 -14.03 -13.41 43.52
N ALA A 2 -13.19 -12.39 43.51
CA ALA A 2 -13.64 -11.08 43.99
C ALA A 2 -14.78 -10.61 43.09
N ASN A 3 -15.90 -10.17 43.68
CA ASN A 3 -16.98 -9.56 42.90
C ASN A 3 -16.47 -8.26 42.28
N LEU A 4 -16.76 -8.03 41.00
CA LEU A 4 -16.33 -6.83 40.28
C LEU A 4 -16.92 -5.54 40.90
N TYR A 5 -18.15 -5.61 41.44
CA TYR A 5 -18.75 -4.52 42.20
C TYR A 5 -18.78 -4.84 43.71
N THR A 6 -18.28 -3.93 44.52
CA THR A 6 -18.22 -4.07 45.99
C THR A 6 -19.23 -3.19 46.74
N LYS A 7 -19.84 -2.21 46.04
CA LYS A 7 -20.73 -1.16 46.61
C LYS A 7 -20.07 -0.23 47.65
N THR A 8 -18.79 -0.40 47.95
CA THR A 8 -18.06 0.40 48.95
C THR A 8 -17.81 1.84 48.51
N GLY A 9 -18.04 2.16 47.23
CA GLY A 9 -17.90 3.49 46.65
C GLY A 9 -19.21 4.21 46.36
N ASP A 10 -20.36 3.66 46.74
CA ASP A 10 -21.69 4.23 46.42
C ASP A 10 -21.92 5.59 47.09
N LYS A 11 -21.25 5.85 48.21
CA LYS A 11 -21.29 7.13 48.93
C LYS A 11 -20.28 8.17 48.40
N GLY A 12 -19.77 7.99 47.18
CA GLY A 12 -18.87 8.96 46.55
C GLY A 12 -17.40 8.87 46.98
N GLN A 13 -16.99 7.83 47.70
CA GLN A 13 -15.60 7.62 48.13
C GLN A 13 -14.92 6.47 47.37
N THR A 14 -13.59 6.47 47.32
CA THR A 14 -12.76 5.38 46.80
C THR A 14 -11.55 5.14 47.69
N SER A 15 -10.85 4.02 47.50
CA SER A 15 -9.61 3.70 48.21
C SER A 15 -8.42 3.87 47.28
N LEU A 16 -7.37 4.54 47.76
CA LEU A 16 -6.09 4.64 47.08
C LEU A 16 -5.30 3.33 47.26
N VAL A 17 -4.27 3.15 46.42
CA VAL A 17 -3.27 2.12 46.63
C VAL A 17 -2.52 2.45 47.93
N GLY A 18 -2.60 1.56 48.92
CA GLY A 18 -2.16 1.81 50.31
C GLY A 18 -3.29 1.87 51.33
N GLY A 19 -4.55 2.00 50.88
CA GLY A 19 -5.74 1.78 51.69
C GLY A 19 -6.39 3.04 52.28
N SER A 20 -5.78 4.21 52.13
CA SER A 20 -6.43 5.48 52.47
C SER A 20 -7.68 5.71 51.61
N ARG A 21 -8.68 6.43 52.18
CA ARG A 21 -9.95 6.72 51.49
C ARG A 21 -10.06 8.20 51.16
N VAL A 22 -10.43 8.48 49.92
CA VAL A 22 -10.62 9.84 49.38
C VAL A 22 -11.96 9.97 48.69
N HIS A 23 -12.40 11.21 48.45
CA HIS A 23 -13.59 11.47 47.64
C HIS A 23 -13.29 11.15 46.17
N LYS A 24 -14.28 10.66 45.41
CA LYS A 24 -14.08 10.36 43.96
C LYS A 24 -13.81 11.60 43.12
N SER A 25 -14.11 12.78 43.65
CA SER A 25 -13.81 14.09 43.05
C SER A 25 -12.48 14.67 43.50
N ASP A 26 -11.68 13.91 44.26
CA ASP A 26 -10.34 14.33 44.67
C ASP A 26 -9.43 14.46 43.43
N LEU A 27 -8.55 15.46 43.44
CA LEU A 27 -7.67 15.74 42.30
C LEU A 27 -6.72 14.59 41.99
N GLN A 28 -6.29 13.81 43.00
CA GLN A 28 -5.49 12.61 42.80
C GLN A 28 -6.28 11.57 41.98
N VAL A 29 -7.58 11.43 42.25
CA VAL A 29 -8.50 10.54 41.53
C VAL A 29 -8.72 11.00 40.10
N GLU A 30 -8.94 12.29 39.90
CA GLU A 30 -9.05 12.91 38.57
C GLU A 30 -7.78 12.67 37.74
N CYS A 31 -6.59 12.76 38.35
CA CYS A 31 -5.32 12.56 37.65
C CYS A 31 -5.18 11.14 37.08
N TYR A 32 -5.23 10.11 37.94
CA TYR A 32 -5.07 8.74 37.45
C TYR A 32 -6.26 8.29 36.59
N GLY A 33 -7.45 8.86 36.83
CA GLY A 33 -8.63 8.64 35.97
C GLY A 33 -8.43 9.22 34.56
N THR A 34 -7.85 10.40 34.44
CA THR A 34 -7.53 11.00 33.13
C THR A 34 -6.41 10.23 32.41
N VAL A 35 -5.45 9.66 33.16
CA VAL A 35 -4.44 8.75 32.60
C VAL A 35 -5.08 7.46 32.06
N ASP A 36 -6.05 6.90 32.76
CA ASP A 36 -6.81 5.72 32.31
C ASP A 36 -7.66 6.03 31.06
N GLU A 37 -8.23 7.23 30.97
CA GLU A 37 -8.92 7.70 29.77
C GLU A 37 -7.96 7.82 28.57
N ALA A 38 -6.75 8.36 28.78
CA ALA A 38 -5.72 8.41 27.74
C ALA A 38 -5.33 6.99 27.29
N ASN A 39 -5.16 6.07 28.24
CA ASN A 39 -4.83 4.67 27.99
C ASN A 39 -5.93 3.96 27.18
N SER A 40 -7.20 4.23 27.50
CA SER A 40 -8.36 3.72 26.78
C SER A 40 -8.43 4.25 25.35
N MET A 41 -8.15 5.54 25.14
CA MET A 41 -8.10 6.15 23.81
C MET A 41 -6.95 5.60 22.95
N LEU A 42 -5.80 5.29 23.55
CA LEU A 42 -4.73 4.57 22.87
C LEU A 42 -5.17 3.14 22.48
N GLY A 43 -5.97 2.48 23.31
CA GLY A 43 -6.58 1.19 22.99
C GLY A 43 -7.48 1.25 21.75
N LEU A 44 -8.23 2.35 21.56
CA LEU A 44 -9.02 2.56 20.35
C LEU A 44 -8.13 2.73 19.11
N ALA A 45 -7.04 3.48 19.21
CA ALA A 45 -6.07 3.58 18.11
C ALA A 45 -5.46 2.21 17.77
N TYR A 46 -5.06 1.45 18.80
CA TYR A 46 -4.50 0.11 18.65
C TYR A 46 -5.43 -0.84 17.90
N SER A 47 -6.73 -0.82 18.17
CA SER A 47 -7.68 -1.72 17.50
C SER A 47 -7.96 -1.33 16.04
N ASN A 48 -7.66 -0.09 15.65
CA ASN A 48 -7.98 0.45 14.31
C ASN A 48 -6.77 0.55 13.38
N THR A 49 -5.54 0.36 13.88
CA THR A 49 -4.33 0.33 13.03
C THR A 49 -3.85 -1.09 12.74
N SER A 50 -3.45 -1.32 11.49
CA SER A 50 -2.68 -2.49 11.04
C SER A 50 -1.16 -2.28 11.12
N HIS A 51 -0.69 -1.06 11.40
CA HIS A 51 0.73 -0.73 11.40
C HIS A 51 1.41 -1.33 12.65
N GLU A 52 2.27 -2.34 12.44
CA GLU A 52 2.85 -3.14 13.52
C GLU A 52 3.67 -2.31 14.52
N TYR A 53 4.52 -1.41 14.03
CA TYR A 53 5.30 -0.50 14.89
C TYR A 53 4.42 0.34 15.82
N ILE A 54 3.33 0.94 15.30
CA ILE A 54 2.39 1.73 16.09
C ILE A 54 1.70 0.84 17.13
N ARG A 55 1.25 -0.36 16.74
CA ARG A 55 0.62 -1.31 17.66
C ARG A 55 1.54 -1.72 18.80
N ALA A 56 2.79 -2.07 18.48
CA ALA A 56 3.79 -2.48 19.47
C ALA A 56 4.12 -1.32 20.43
N THR A 57 4.28 -0.12 19.90
CA THR A 57 4.55 1.09 20.69
C THR A 57 3.39 1.44 21.61
N ILE A 58 2.14 1.43 21.10
CA ILE A 58 0.96 1.65 21.93
C ILE A 58 0.92 0.62 23.06
N HIS A 59 1.05 -0.67 22.76
CA HIS A 59 0.98 -1.72 23.79
C HIS A 59 2.04 -1.53 24.90
N ALA A 60 3.27 -1.15 24.54
CA ALA A 60 4.31 -0.80 25.51
C ALA A 60 3.90 0.40 26.37
N VAL A 61 3.42 1.48 25.75
CA VAL A 61 2.94 2.68 26.44
C VAL A 61 1.77 2.37 27.37
N GLN A 62 0.80 1.56 26.96
CA GLN A 62 -0.35 1.20 27.81
C GLN A 62 0.10 0.53 29.12
N GLY A 63 1.10 -0.36 29.06
CA GLY A 63 1.70 -0.96 30.26
C GLY A 63 2.39 0.05 31.18
N ARG A 64 3.06 1.05 30.60
CA ARG A 64 3.68 2.15 31.37
C ARG A 64 2.64 3.10 31.95
N LEU A 65 1.55 3.40 31.23
CA LEU A 65 0.43 4.19 31.75
C LEU A 65 -0.28 3.50 32.91
N PHE A 66 -0.40 2.18 32.92
CA PHE A 66 -0.84 1.44 34.11
C PHE A 66 0.09 1.65 35.31
N SER A 67 1.40 1.62 35.08
CA SER A 67 2.41 1.84 36.13
C SER A 67 2.34 3.28 36.67
N LEU A 68 2.19 4.26 35.77
CA LEU A 68 1.97 5.67 36.13
C LEU A 68 0.66 5.87 36.89
N GLY A 69 -0.42 5.24 36.45
CA GLY A 69 -1.72 5.29 37.12
C GLY A 69 -1.64 4.72 38.54
N ALA A 70 -0.92 3.60 38.74
CA ALA A 70 -0.68 3.03 40.05
C ALA A 70 0.14 3.96 40.96
N GLU A 71 1.18 4.60 40.41
CA GLU A 71 1.99 5.60 41.11
C GLU A 71 1.12 6.80 41.55
N LEU A 72 0.33 7.36 40.65
CA LEU A 72 -0.59 8.48 40.94
C LEU A 72 -1.72 8.08 41.89
N ALA A 73 -2.17 6.82 41.87
CA ALA A 73 -3.22 6.32 42.75
C ALA A 73 -2.70 5.92 44.15
N SER A 74 -1.41 6.06 44.43
CA SER A 74 -0.81 5.61 45.69
C SER A 74 -0.74 6.69 46.76
N ASP A 75 -1.01 6.30 48.01
CA ASP A 75 -0.58 7.07 49.17
C ASP A 75 0.87 6.74 49.56
N LYS A 76 1.36 7.35 50.66
CA LYS A 76 2.74 7.11 51.14
C LYS A 76 3.03 5.63 51.41
N GLY A 77 2.05 4.87 51.90
CA GLY A 77 2.18 3.44 52.17
C GLY A 77 2.13 2.60 50.90
N GLY A 78 1.25 2.95 49.96
CA GLY A 78 1.16 2.31 48.65
C GLY A 78 2.43 2.48 47.83
N MET A 79 3.01 3.68 47.83
CA MET A 79 4.21 3.99 47.05
C MET A 79 5.41 3.12 47.41
N ALA A 80 5.58 2.74 48.67
CA ALA A 80 6.69 1.89 49.11
C ALA A 80 6.60 0.45 48.54
N GLY A 81 5.41 0.00 48.16
CA GLY A 81 5.17 -1.35 47.64
C GLY A 81 5.25 -1.46 46.11
N LEU A 82 5.26 -0.34 45.38
CA LEU A 82 5.26 -0.34 43.93
C LEU A 82 6.63 -0.71 43.36
N LYS A 83 6.60 -1.45 42.24
CA LYS A 83 7.77 -1.81 41.44
C LYS A 83 7.54 -1.35 40.00
N GLY A 84 8.62 -1.14 39.26
CA GLY A 84 8.53 -0.75 37.85
C GLY A 84 7.95 0.66 37.63
N LEU A 85 8.26 1.59 38.54
CA LEU A 85 7.92 3.01 38.38
C LEU A 85 8.45 3.57 37.06
N ILE A 86 7.87 4.67 36.58
CA ILE A 86 8.38 5.38 35.41
C ILE A 86 9.84 5.79 35.65
N SER A 87 10.68 5.60 34.64
CA SER A 87 12.13 5.74 34.66
C SER A 87 12.60 6.66 33.54
N GLU A 88 13.88 7.04 33.55
CA GLU A 88 14.44 7.84 32.46
C GLU A 88 14.48 7.04 31.15
N GLU A 89 14.66 5.71 31.22
CA GLU A 89 14.61 4.84 30.06
C GLU A 89 13.26 4.92 29.34
N ASP A 90 12.17 5.12 30.08
CA ASP A 90 10.83 5.29 29.49
C ASP A 90 10.69 6.62 28.74
N VAL A 91 11.33 7.69 29.24
CA VAL A 91 11.35 8.99 28.57
C VAL A 91 12.17 8.90 27.29
N SER A 92 13.37 8.30 27.37
CA SER A 92 14.24 8.08 26.21
C SER A 92 13.58 7.17 25.16
N PHE A 93 12.78 6.18 25.59
CA PHE A 93 11.99 5.36 24.66
C PHE A 93 11.01 6.22 23.84
N LEU A 94 10.28 7.15 24.49
CA LEU A 94 9.35 8.03 23.78
C LEU A 94 10.07 9.01 22.85
N GLU A 95 11.23 9.51 23.23
CA GLU A 95 12.08 10.33 22.35
C GLU A 95 12.50 9.55 21.10
N HIS A 96 12.94 8.31 21.27
CA HIS A 96 13.27 7.43 20.15
C HIS A 96 12.07 7.14 19.25
N VAL A 97 10.85 7.03 19.81
CA VAL A 97 9.62 6.89 19.01
C VAL A 97 9.40 8.12 18.15
N VAL A 98 9.56 9.33 18.71
CA VAL A 98 9.43 10.59 17.98
C VAL A 98 10.43 10.65 16.83
N ASP A 99 11.70 10.34 17.11
CA ASP A 99 12.77 10.35 16.10
C ASP A 99 12.46 9.37 14.96
N THR A 100 12.14 8.12 15.29
CA THR A 100 11.81 7.07 14.30
C THR A 100 10.62 7.46 13.42
N CYS A 101 9.54 7.99 14.00
CA CYS A 101 8.39 8.46 13.21
C CYS A 101 8.75 9.68 12.33
N THR A 102 9.66 10.54 12.79
CA THR A 102 10.08 11.76 12.08
C THR A 102 11.01 11.45 10.92
N GLU A 103 11.81 10.38 10.98
CA GLU A 103 12.62 9.91 9.86
C GLU A 103 11.77 9.62 8.61
N THR A 104 10.61 8.98 8.79
CA THR A 104 9.68 8.68 7.70
C THR A 104 8.85 9.89 7.28
N THR A 105 8.29 10.62 8.24
CA THR A 105 7.30 11.68 7.96
C THR A 105 7.94 13.04 7.65
N GLY A 106 9.25 13.18 7.83
CA GLY A 106 9.99 14.41 7.62
C GLY A 106 9.68 15.51 8.65
N LYS A 107 10.49 16.58 8.57
CA LYS A 107 10.35 17.76 9.44
C LYS A 107 9.06 18.52 9.13
N MET A 108 8.34 18.91 10.18
CA MET A 108 7.15 19.74 10.04
C MET A 108 7.50 21.17 9.61
N THR A 109 6.74 21.67 8.64
CA THR A 109 6.77 23.08 8.21
C THR A 109 5.43 23.79 8.42
N HIS A 110 4.34 23.05 8.63
CA HIS A 110 2.97 23.57 8.72
C HIS A 110 2.11 22.71 9.66
N PHE A 111 1.03 23.27 10.21
CA PHE A 111 0.08 22.54 11.05
C PHE A 111 -0.71 21.49 10.26
N VAL A 112 -1.00 20.37 10.92
CA VAL A 112 -1.79 19.25 10.38
C VAL A 112 -3.21 19.30 10.94
N ILE A 113 -4.20 19.07 10.10
CA ILE A 113 -5.61 18.90 10.51
C ILE A 113 -5.83 17.41 10.81
N PRO A 114 -6.18 17.03 12.06
CA PRO A 114 -6.52 15.65 12.40
C PRO A 114 -7.69 15.13 11.58
N GLY A 115 -7.62 13.89 11.09
CA GLY A 115 -8.81 13.24 10.48
C GLY A 115 -8.60 12.42 9.22
N VAL A 116 -7.38 12.03 8.85
CA VAL A 116 -7.14 11.30 7.59
C VAL A 116 -7.76 9.89 7.61
N ASP A 117 -7.64 9.18 8.73
CA ASP A 117 -8.24 7.86 8.94
C ASP A 117 -8.66 7.67 10.41
N THR A 118 -9.37 6.58 10.69
CA THR A 118 -9.89 6.30 12.03
C THR A 118 -8.78 6.12 13.07
N ALA A 119 -7.67 5.48 12.72
CA ALA A 119 -6.58 5.25 13.67
C ALA A 119 -5.79 6.52 13.96
N SER A 120 -5.42 7.32 12.94
CA SER A 120 -4.77 8.61 13.18
C SER A 120 -5.66 9.57 13.98
N SER A 121 -6.97 9.58 13.70
CA SER A 121 -7.95 10.37 14.46
C SER A 121 -7.97 9.98 15.93
N ALA A 122 -8.00 8.68 16.23
CA ALA A 122 -7.95 8.18 17.60
C ALA A 122 -6.63 8.56 18.30
N LEU A 123 -5.49 8.51 17.61
CA LEU A 123 -4.21 8.99 18.13
C LEU A 123 -4.23 10.49 18.44
N HIS A 124 -4.80 11.31 17.56
CA HIS A 124 -4.94 12.75 17.83
C HIS A 124 -5.83 13.04 19.03
N VAL A 125 -6.92 12.31 19.21
CA VAL A 125 -7.74 12.41 20.43
C VAL A 125 -6.93 11.98 21.65
N ALA A 126 -6.27 10.82 21.60
CA ALA A 126 -5.43 10.33 22.69
C ALA A 126 -4.37 11.36 23.11
N ARG A 127 -3.69 11.98 22.13
CA ARG A 127 -2.75 13.09 22.37
C ARG A 127 -3.37 14.23 23.17
N THR A 128 -4.59 14.66 22.84
CA THR A 128 -5.27 15.73 23.59
C THR A 128 -5.65 15.30 25.01
N VAL A 129 -5.98 14.02 25.23
CA VAL A 129 -6.27 13.47 26.55
C VAL A 129 -5.00 13.34 27.38
N VAL A 130 -3.87 12.92 26.79
CA VAL A 130 -2.54 12.93 27.43
C VAL A 130 -2.19 14.36 27.90
N ARG A 131 -2.41 15.37 27.05
CA ARG A 131 -2.20 16.78 27.45
C ARG A 131 -3.18 17.24 28.54
N ARG A 132 -4.38 16.65 28.61
CA ARG A 132 -5.32 16.91 29.72
C ARG A 132 -4.81 16.29 31.02
N ALA A 133 -4.32 15.04 30.96
CA ALA A 133 -3.69 14.37 32.09
C ALA A 133 -2.46 15.15 32.60
N GLU A 134 -1.62 15.64 31.68
CA GLU A 134 -0.47 16.50 31.98
C GLU A 134 -0.89 17.71 32.83
N ARG A 135 -1.92 18.46 32.40
CA ARG A 135 -2.41 19.63 33.14
C ARG A 135 -2.95 19.26 34.52
N ARG A 136 -3.63 18.11 34.65
CA ARG A 136 -4.11 17.62 35.95
C ARG A 136 -2.94 17.25 36.87
N MET A 137 -1.89 16.63 36.34
CA MET A 137 -0.69 16.32 37.10
C MET A 137 0.07 17.58 37.53
N VAL A 138 0.11 18.62 36.70
CA VAL A 138 0.64 19.94 37.08
C VAL A 138 -0.16 20.50 38.26
N GLU A 139 -1.49 20.52 38.16
CA GLU A 139 -2.38 20.99 39.24
C GLU A 139 -2.18 20.18 40.53
N LEU A 140 -2.04 18.86 40.42
CA LEU A 140 -1.78 17.98 41.56
C LEU A 140 -0.43 18.28 42.22
N SER A 141 0.59 18.60 41.42
CA SER A 141 1.95 18.87 41.91
C SER A 141 2.05 20.08 42.84
N GLU A 142 1.06 20.99 42.81
CA GLU A 142 1.00 22.14 43.71
C GLU A 142 0.67 21.75 45.17
N SER A 143 0.03 20.60 45.37
CA SER A 143 -0.46 20.14 46.68
C SER A 143 0.10 18.78 47.11
N HIS A 144 0.54 17.95 46.14
CA HIS A 144 1.05 16.60 46.37
C HIS A 144 2.37 16.39 45.63
N PRO A 145 3.33 15.64 46.19
CA PRO A 145 4.59 15.37 45.51
C PRO A 145 4.35 14.48 44.27
N VAL A 146 4.68 15.01 43.09
CA VAL A 146 4.72 14.27 41.82
C VAL A 146 6.17 14.22 41.35
N ARG A 147 6.65 13.06 40.90
CA ARG A 147 8.05 12.92 40.48
C ARG A 147 8.28 13.65 39.16
N GLU A 148 9.43 14.31 39.03
CA GLU A 148 9.76 15.04 37.79
C GLU A 148 9.82 14.15 36.55
N VAL A 149 10.31 12.91 36.71
CA VAL A 149 10.39 11.93 35.62
C VAL A 149 9.01 11.57 35.06
N THR A 150 7.97 11.50 35.89
CA THR A 150 6.60 11.24 35.41
C THR A 150 6.04 12.43 34.65
N MET A 151 6.37 13.65 35.08
CA MET A 151 5.99 14.87 34.35
C MET A 151 6.63 14.91 32.96
N ARG A 152 7.93 14.64 32.87
CA ARG A 152 8.65 14.53 31.58
C ARG A 152 8.07 13.43 30.70
N TYR A 153 7.77 12.26 31.27
CA TYR A 153 7.19 11.15 30.52
C TYR A 153 5.86 11.52 29.87
N VAL A 154 4.91 12.12 30.61
CA VAL A 154 3.60 12.49 30.05
C VAL A 154 3.70 13.61 29.02
N ASN A 155 4.59 14.60 29.26
CA ASN A 155 4.87 15.64 28.29
C ASN A 155 5.37 15.03 26.96
N ARG A 156 6.40 14.18 27.03
CA ARG A 156 6.99 13.51 25.87
C ARG A 156 6.04 12.52 25.20
N LEU A 157 5.14 11.89 25.98
CA LEU A 157 4.13 10.99 25.44
C LEU A 157 3.19 11.73 24.48
N SER A 158 2.86 12.99 24.77
CA SER A 158 2.03 13.76 23.85
C SER A 158 2.71 13.99 22.49
N ASP A 159 4.03 14.16 22.47
CA ASP A 159 4.83 14.26 21.24
C ASP A 159 4.90 12.91 20.51
N ALA A 160 5.16 11.82 21.23
CA ALA A 160 5.23 10.47 20.64
C ALA A 160 3.90 10.03 20.02
N VAL A 161 2.78 10.30 20.69
CA VAL A 161 1.44 10.01 20.14
C VAL A 161 1.15 10.86 18.90
N TYR A 162 1.59 12.12 18.89
CA TYR A 162 1.49 12.96 17.69
C TYR A 162 2.32 12.42 16.52
N ALA A 163 3.56 11.99 16.79
CA ALA A 163 4.44 11.43 15.79
C ALA A 163 3.89 10.13 15.19
N MET A 164 3.32 9.25 16.03
CA MET A 164 2.61 8.04 15.56
C MET A 164 1.38 8.38 14.72
N ALA A 165 0.61 9.43 15.08
CA ALA A 165 -0.54 9.85 14.29
C ALA A 165 -0.11 10.22 12.86
N ARG A 166 0.98 10.98 12.71
CA ARG A 166 1.53 11.34 11.40
C ARG A 166 2.06 10.15 10.62
N LEU A 167 2.73 9.20 11.28
CA LEU A 167 3.22 7.99 10.64
C LEU A 167 2.07 7.14 10.07
N GLN A 168 0.96 7.04 10.81
CA GLN A 168 -0.26 6.39 10.34
C GLN A 168 -0.82 7.09 9.09
N GLU A 169 -0.91 8.43 9.12
CA GLU A 169 -1.42 9.23 7.99
C GLU A 169 -0.55 9.05 6.73
N GLU A 170 0.78 9.06 6.88
CA GLU A 170 1.73 8.83 5.78
C GLU A 170 1.58 7.43 5.19
N THR A 171 1.42 6.41 6.04
CA THR A 171 1.21 5.02 5.59
C THR A 171 -0.06 4.90 4.75
N VAL A 172 -1.17 5.48 5.23
CA VAL A 172 -2.44 5.49 4.51
C VAL A 172 -2.32 6.25 3.17
N ALA A 173 -1.62 7.38 3.15
CA ALA A 173 -1.39 8.14 1.93
C ALA A 173 -0.58 7.34 0.89
N GLN A 174 0.46 6.61 1.33
CA GLN A 174 1.26 5.74 0.47
C GLN A 174 0.45 4.57 -0.08
N GLU A 175 -0.39 3.94 0.73
CA GLU A 175 -1.28 2.86 0.28
C GLU A 175 -2.28 3.35 -0.77
N GLN A 176 -2.94 4.48 -0.51
CA GLN A 176 -3.88 5.09 -1.47
C GLN A 176 -3.17 5.50 -2.77
N MET A 177 -1.96 6.04 -2.69
CA MET A 177 -1.17 6.38 -3.88
C MET A 177 -0.82 5.11 -4.67
N ARG A 178 -0.36 4.05 -4.00
CA ARG A 178 -0.04 2.76 -4.62
C ARG A 178 -1.24 2.17 -5.34
N GLU A 179 -2.42 2.22 -4.72
CA GLU A 179 -3.67 1.74 -5.33
C GLU A 179 -4.04 2.54 -6.58
N LYS A 180 -3.97 3.88 -6.50
CA LYS A 180 -4.21 4.75 -7.66
C LYS A 180 -3.22 4.48 -8.79
N VAL A 181 -1.93 4.37 -8.49
CA VAL A 181 -0.90 4.04 -9.50
C VAL A 181 -1.15 2.67 -10.10
N THR A 182 -1.48 1.67 -9.28
CA THR A 182 -1.79 0.31 -9.76
C THR A 182 -3.03 0.32 -10.65
N GLY A 183 -4.05 1.10 -10.30
CA GLY A 183 -5.25 1.32 -11.12
C GLY A 183 -4.89 1.94 -12.46
N ILE A 184 -4.13 3.03 -12.47
CA ILE A 184 -3.66 3.69 -13.70
C ILE A 184 -2.84 2.72 -14.56
N VAL A 185 -1.91 1.96 -13.97
CA VAL A 185 -1.11 0.97 -14.70
C VAL A 185 -2.02 -0.12 -15.29
N LYS A 186 -2.99 -0.63 -14.52
CA LYS A 186 -3.99 -1.59 -15.04
C LYS A 186 -4.82 -1.00 -16.17
N ASP A 187 -5.26 0.26 -16.06
CA ASP A 187 -6.06 0.93 -17.08
C ASP A 187 -5.24 1.24 -18.34
N VAL A 188 -3.96 1.57 -18.20
CA VAL A 188 -3.03 1.72 -19.33
C VAL A 188 -2.79 0.36 -19.98
N LEU A 189 -2.56 -0.70 -19.20
CA LEU A 189 -2.40 -2.06 -19.72
C LEU A 189 -3.70 -2.56 -20.39
N ALA A 190 -4.87 -2.26 -19.81
CA ALA A 190 -6.17 -2.60 -20.37
C ALA A 190 -6.54 -1.74 -21.58
N GLY A 191 -6.12 -0.47 -21.61
CA GLY A 191 -6.24 0.44 -22.74
C GLY A 191 -5.39 0.04 -23.94
N HIS A 192 -4.43 -0.86 -23.74
CA HIS A 192 -3.69 -1.55 -24.82
C HIS A 192 -4.33 -2.88 -25.23
N THR A 193 -5.47 -3.26 -24.64
CA THR A 193 -6.28 -4.41 -25.04
C THR A 193 -7.75 -3.99 -25.10
N GLY A 194 -8.14 -3.23 -26.12
CA GLY A 194 -9.55 -3.26 -26.53
C GLY A 194 -9.90 -4.74 -26.72
N SER A 195 -10.82 -5.27 -25.92
CA SER A 195 -11.21 -6.68 -26.03
C SER A 195 -11.70 -6.90 -27.45
N LEU A 196 -10.88 -7.55 -28.27
CA LEU A 196 -11.25 -7.88 -29.63
C LEU A 196 -12.51 -8.76 -29.57
N PRO A 197 -13.37 -8.74 -30.59
CA PRO A 197 -14.47 -9.69 -30.66
C PRO A 197 -13.94 -11.14 -30.61
N PRO A 198 -14.81 -12.16 -30.42
CA PRO A 198 -14.39 -13.55 -30.50
C PRO A 198 -13.64 -13.82 -31.81
N ILE A 199 -12.56 -14.61 -31.73
CA ILE A 199 -11.76 -14.92 -32.92
C ILE A 199 -12.62 -15.72 -33.91
N SER A 200 -12.74 -15.20 -35.13
CA SER A 200 -13.43 -15.85 -36.24
C SER A 200 -12.73 -15.48 -37.55
N LEU A 201 -12.88 -16.31 -38.58
CA LEU A 201 -12.28 -16.02 -39.89
C LEU A 201 -12.77 -14.68 -40.44
N GLU A 202 -14.06 -14.36 -40.29
CA GLU A 202 -14.66 -13.08 -40.71
C GLU A 202 -14.00 -11.89 -40.03
N VAL A 203 -13.74 -11.98 -38.72
CA VAL A 203 -13.02 -10.94 -37.98
C VAL A 203 -11.59 -10.79 -38.50
N LEU A 204 -10.88 -11.91 -38.71
CA LEU A 204 -9.49 -11.89 -39.20
C LEU A 204 -9.40 -11.31 -40.62
N GLU A 205 -10.36 -11.60 -41.49
CA GLU A 205 -10.44 -11.01 -42.83
C GLU A 205 -10.67 -9.50 -42.77
N ARG A 206 -11.52 -9.01 -41.84
CA ARG A 206 -11.70 -7.58 -41.59
C ARG A 206 -10.40 -6.93 -41.10
N MET A 207 -9.69 -7.57 -40.18
CA MET A 207 -8.38 -7.08 -39.70
C MET A 207 -7.35 -7.05 -40.83
N ALA A 208 -7.28 -8.08 -41.67
CA ALA A 208 -6.41 -8.09 -42.85
C ALA A 208 -6.77 -6.97 -43.84
N GLY A 209 -8.06 -6.67 -44.00
CA GLY A 209 -8.55 -5.53 -44.78
C GLY A 209 -8.05 -4.19 -44.25
N ARG A 210 -8.13 -3.97 -42.92
CA ARG A 210 -7.59 -2.78 -42.26
C ARG A 210 -6.07 -2.69 -42.34
N ALA A 211 -5.37 -3.82 -42.19
CA ALA A 211 -3.92 -3.88 -42.37
C ALA A 211 -3.53 -3.45 -43.79
N LYS A 212 -4.28 -3.90 -44.80
CA LYS A 212 -4.09 -3.51 -46.21
C LYS A 212 -4.38 -2.02 -46.45
N GLU A 213 -5.40 -1.46 -45.81
CA GLU A 213 -5.70 -0.03 -45.86
C GLU A 213 -4.52 0.79 -45.32
N LYS A 214 -4.07 0.48 -44.11
CA LYS A 214 -2.95 1.21 -43.48
C LYS A 214 -1.63 1.02 -44.23
N SER A 215 -1.38 -0.17 -44.73
CA SER A 215 -0.22 -0.48 -45.59
C SER A 215 -0.20 0.37 -46.86
N ARG A 216 -1.36 0.63 -47.47
CA ARG A 216 -1.46 1.53 -48.65
C ARG A 216 -1.18 2.98 -48.29
N GLU A 217 -1.65 3.47 -47.14
CA GLU A 217 -1.31 4.82 -46.65
C GLU A 217 0.20 5.00 -46.46
N LEU A 218 0.86 3.98 -45.90
CA LEU A 218 2.29 3.98 -45.64
C LEU A 218 3.14 3.63 -46.87
N GLY A 219 2.52 3.27 -48.00
CA GLY A 219 3.21 2.93 -49.25
C GLY A 219 4.06 1.65 -49.18
N VAL A 220 3.76 0.72 -48.26
CA VAL A 220 4.57 -0.47 -48.01
C VAL A 220 3.74 -1.75 -48.07
N PRO A 221 3.86 -2.57 -49.13
CA PRO A 221 3.11 -3.83 -49.22
C PRO A 221 3.52 -4.85 -48.15
N VAL A 222 2.55 -5.41 -47.44
CA VAL A 222 2.81 -6.34 -46.31
C VAL A 222 2.13 -7.70 -46.46
N VAL A 223 2.55 -8.65 -45.62
CA VAL A 223 1.85 -9.90 -45.30
C VAL A 223 1.24 -9.78 -43.91
N PHE A 224 -0.07 -10.01 -43.81
CA PHE A 224 -0.79 -10.19 -42.56
C PHE A 224 -1.03 -11.67 -42.30
N SER A 225 -0.76 -12.14 -41.08
CA SER A 225 -1.03 -13.52 -40.64
C SER A 225 -1.74 -13.53 -39.30
N ALA A 226 -2.56 -14.55 -39.07
CA ALA A 226 -3.22 -14.78 -37.79
C ALA A 226 -3.23 -16.27 -37.45
N VAL A 227 -3.04 -16.59 -36.16
CA VAL A 227 -3.02 -17.96 -35.62
C VAL A 227 -4.05 -18.13 -34.50
N ASP A 228 -4.51 -19.36 -34.29
CA ASP A 228 -5.34 -19.74 -33.14
C ASP A 228 -4.52 -19.88 -31.84
N SER A 229 -5.20 -20.23 -30.73
CA SER A 229 -4.56 -20.43 -29.43
C SER A 229 -3.54 -21.58 -29.41
N GLY A 230 -3.67 -22.56 -30.31
CA GLY A 230 -2.70 -23.62 -30.54
C GLY A 230 -1.49 -23.20 -31.39
N GLY A 231 -1.51 -21.98 -31.94
CA GLY A 231 -0.49 -21.47 -32.85
C GLY A 231 -0.65 -21.95 -34.28
N ASN A 232 -1.80 -22.53 -34.66
CA ASN A 232 -2.08 -22.94 -36.03
C ASN A 232 -2.54 -21.76 -36.86
N LEU A 233 -2.05 -21.65 -38.10
CA LEU A 233 -2.40 -20.57 -39.01
C LEU A 233 -3.89 -20.65 -39.39
N LEU A 234 -4.63 -19.56 -39.12
CA LEU A 234 -6.04 -19.40 -39.48
C LEU A 234 -6.20 -18.57 -40.76
N LEU A 235 -5.38 -17.54 -40.92
CA LEU A 235 -5.41 -16.64 -42.08
C LEU A 235 -4.01 -16.19 -42.44
N LEU A 236 -3.72 -16.14 -43.74
CA LEU A 236 -2.57 -15.44 -44.31
C LEU A 236 -3.02 -14.65 -45.54
N ALA A 237 -2.79 -13.34 -45.50
CA ALA A 237 -3.12 -12.41 -46.56
C ALA A 237 -1.85 -11.68 -47.01
N ARG A 238 -1.38 -11.99 -48.22
CA ARG A 238 -0.22 -11.34 -48.83
C ARG A 238 -0.68 -10.32 -49.85
N MET A 239 -0.21 -9.08 -49.71
CA MET A 239 -0.43 -8.05 -50.72
C MET A 239 0.46 -8.26 -51.94
N ASP A 240 -0.03 -7.87 -53.11
CA ASP A 240 0.81 -7.76 -54.30
C ASP A 240 1.99 -6.82 -54.03
N GLY A 241 3.18 -7.22 -54.47
CA GLY A 241 4.42 -6.48 -54.23
C GLY A 241 5.05 -6.70 -52.85
N ALA A 242 4.43 -7.44 -51.93
CA ALA A 242 5.06 -7.78 -50.65
C ALA A 242 6.24 -8.74 -50.84
N LEU A 243 7.28 -8.60 -50.02
CA LEU A 243 8.47 -9.45 -50.08
C LEU A 243 8.11 -10.93 -49.83
N PRO A 244 8.61 -11.91 -50.63
CA PRO A 244 8.33 -13.32 -50.40
C PRO A 244 8.74 -13.82 -49.01
N GLY A 245 9.87 -13.34 -48.48
CA GLY A 245 10.35 -13.68 -47.14
C GLY A 245 9.42 -13.21 -46.01
N SER A 246 8.53 -12.25 -46.26
CA SER A 246 7.57 -11.78 -45.26
C SER A 246 6.49 -12.81 -44.93
N VAL A 247 6.30 -13.84 -45.75
CA VAL A 247 5.30 -14.90 -45.51
C VAL A 247 5.61 -15.64 -44.20
N GLU A 248 6.83 -16.16 -44.09
CA GLU A 248 7.26 -16.90 -42.91
C GLU A 248 7.47 -15.97 -41.71
N VAL A 249 8.00 -14.77 -41.93
CA VAL A 249 8.21 -13.79 -40.85
C VAL A 249 6.89 -13.33 -40.23
N SER A 250 5.87 -13.04 -41.05
CA SER A 250 4.54 -12.65 -40.58
C SER A 250 3.89 -13.77 -39.77
N ALA A 251 3.92 -15.01 -40.27
CA ALA A 251 3.39 -16.17 -39.55
C ALA A 251 4.16 -16.46 -38.25
N GLY A 252 5.49 -16.35 -38.28
CA GLY A 252 6.34 -16.51 -37.11
C GLY A 252 6.09 -15.44 -36.05
N LYS A 253 5.87 -14.19 -36.44
CA LYS A 253 5.45 -13.10 -35.54
C LYS A 253 4.12 -13.40 -34.84
N ALA A 254 3.12 -13.88 -35.61
CA ALA A 254 1.82 -14.28 -35.06
C ALA A 254 1.94 -15.45 -34.08
N TYR A 255 2.68 -16.49 -34.47
CA TYR A 255 2.96 -17.64 -33.62
C TYR A 255 3.68 -17.23 -32.32
N THR A 256 4.73 -16.41 -32.43
CA THR A 256 5.52 -15.94 -31.29
C THR A 256 4.64 -15.17 -30.31
N ALA A 257 3.82 -14.24 -30.82
CA ALA A 257 2.95 -13.45 -29.97
C ALA A 257 1.89 -14.29 -29.23
N ASN A 258 1.37 -15.33 -29.87
CA ASN A 258 0.48 -16.31 -29.22
C ASN A 258 1.22 -17.14 -28.17
N ALA A 259 2.35 -17.76 -28.56
CA ALA A 259 3.08 -18.71 -27.73
C ALA A 259 3.61 -18.09 -26.44
N PHE A 260 4.09 -16.85 -26.50
CA PHE A 260 4.64 -16.13 -25.35
C PHE A 260 3.67 -15.13 -24.73
N ARG A 261 2.45 -15.00 -25.29
CA ARG A 261 1.38 -14.13 -24.80
C ARG A 261 1.79 -12.67 -24.64
N MET A 262 2.68 -12.19 -25.52
CA MET A 262 3.21 -10.83 -25.49
C MET A 262 3.64 -10.37 -26.88
N PRO A 263 3.76 -9.06 -27.13
CA PRO A 263 4.26 -8.55 -28.39
C PRO A 263 5.69 -9.01 -28.70
N THR A 264 5.94 -9.31 -29.97
CA THR A 264 7.26 -9.77 -30.47
C THR A 264 8.43 -8.82 -30.20
N HIS A 265 8.19 -7.51 -30.16
CA HIS A 265 9.23 -6.51 -29.84
C HIS A 265 9.60 -6.52 -28.34
N GLU A 266 8.64 -6.77 -27.45
CA GLU A 266 8.88 -6.90 -26.01
C GLU A 266 9.67 -8.18 -25.72
N LEU A 267 9.28 -9.30 -26.37
CA LEU A 267 10.04 -10.54 -26.28
C LEU A 267 11.47 -10.37 -26.83
N GLY A 268 11.62 -9.62 -27.92
CA GLY A 268 12.92 -9.28 -28.48
C GLY A 268 13.83 -8.55 -27.49
N ALA A 269 13.29 -7.55 -26.77
CA ALA A 269 14.03 -6.85 -25.72
C ALA A 269 14.43 -7.79 -24.57
N ALA A 270 13.54 -8.69 -24.15
CA ALA A 270 13.82 -9.68 -23.11
C ALA A 270 14.81 -10.78 -23.55
N ALA A 271 14.94 -11.02 -24.86
CA ALA A 271 15.83 -12.01 -25.46
C ALA A 271 17.24 -11.48 -25.79
N GLY A 272 17.54 -10.22 -25.45
CA GLY A 272 18.86 -9.63 -25.63
C GLY A 272 19.96 -10.33 -24.80
N PRO A 273 21.26 -10.08 -25.07
CA PRO A 273 22.39 -10.75 -24.40
C PRO A 273 22.37 -10.72 -22.87
N GLU A 274 21.89 -9.63 -22.28
CA GLU A 274 21.76 -9.42 -20.83
C GLU A 274 20.32 -9.65 -20.34
N GLY A 275 19.43 -10.10 -21.24
CA GLY A 275 18.01 -10.26 -20.98
C GLY A 275 17.68 -11.60 -20.32
N PRO A 276 16.59 -11.68 -19.54
CA PRO A 276 16.22 -12.89 -18.81
C PRO A 276 15.82 -14.07 -19.71
N LEU A 277 15.55 -13.83 -21.00
CA LEU A 277 15.16 -14.86 -21.98
C LEU A 277 16.21 -15.01 -23.10
N TYR A 278 17.48 -14.71 -22.80
CA TYR A 278 18.55 -14.88 -23.79
C TYR A 278 18.56 -16.29 -24.41
N GLY A 279 18.66 -16.36 -25.73
CA GLY A 279 18.69 -17.62 -26.49
C GLY A 279 17.31 -18.22 -26.79
N ILE A 280 16.20 -17.62 -26.35
CA ILE A 280 14.84 -18.15 -26.57
C ILE A 280 14.49 -18.33 -28.06
N GLY A 281 15.08 -17.54 -28.96
CA GLY A 281 14.91 -17.67 -30.42
C GLY A 281 15.31 -19.05 -30.97
N ASN A 282 16.17 -19.78 -30.26
CA ASN A 282 16.60 -21.12 -30.65
C ASN A 282 15.67 -22.25 -30.16
N ALA A 283 14.69 -21.94 -29.30
CA ALA A 283 13.81 -22.95 -28.69
C ALA A 283 12.86 -23.61 -29.70
N ALA A 284 12.50 -22.90 -30.77
CA ALA A 284 11.74 -23.44 -31.89
C ALA A 284 12.31 -22.86 -33.20
N PRO A 285 13.33 -23.50 -33.78
CA PRO A 285 14.04 -22.99 -34.95
C PRO A 285 13.07 -22.63 -36.09
N GLY A 286 13.19 -21.40 -36.60
CA GLY A 286 12.38 -20.88 -37.70
C GLY A 286 10.96 -20.45 -37.34
N LYS A 287 10.51 -20.60 -36.09
CA LYS A 287 9.16 -20.19 -35.66
C LYS A 287 9.14 -18.95 -34.79
N ILE A 288 10.20 -18.70 -34.02
CA ILE A 288 10.28 -17.58 -33.08
C ILE A 288 10.88 -16.35 -33.76
N ILE A 289 10.14 -15.25 -33.77
CA ILE A 289 10.56 -13.96 -34.33
C ILE A 289 10.67 -12.92 -33.22
N LEU A 290 11.88 -12.40 -33.01
CA LEU A 290 12.25 -11.54 -31.88
C LEU A 290 12.27 -10.04 -32.23
N PHE A 291 11.53 -9.64 -33.26
CA PHE A 291 11.41 -8.24 -33.66
C PHE A 291 9.95 -7.90 -33.98
N GLY A 292 9.61 -6.62 -33.84
CA GLY A 292 8.23 -6.13 -33.79
C GLY A 292 7.38 -6.38 -35.04
N GLY A 293 6.06 -6.37 -34.85
CA GLY A 293 5.03 -6.61 -35.86
C GLY A 293 4.06 -7.74 -35.51
N GLY A 294 4.36 -8.52 -34.46
CA GLY A 294 3.45 -9.53 -33.89
C GLY A 294 2.86 -9.11 -32.55
N PHE A 295 1.55 -9.35 -32.37
CA PHE A 295 0.77 -9.00 -31.17
C PHE A 295 -0.20 -10.13 -30.78
N PRO A 296 -0.43 -10.36 -29.47
CA PRO A 296 -1.40 -11.35 -29.02
C PRO A 296 -2.83 -10.90 -29.36
N TYR A 297 -3.68 -11.86 -29.74
CA TYR A 297 -5.11 -11.62 -29.93
C TYR A 297 -5.81 -11.84 -28.60
N VAL A 298 -6.27 -10.76 -27.96
CA VAL A 298 -6.87 -10.80 -26.62
C VAL A 298 -8.37 -10.49 -26.71
N SER A 299 -9.20 -11.41 -26.22
CA SER A 299 -10.66 -11.24 -26.12
C SER A 299 -11.13 -11.78 -24.77
N GLY A 300 -11.96 -11.02 -24.06
CA GLY A 300 -12.47 -11.40 -22.74
C GLY A 300 -11.36 -11.67 -21.69
N GLY A 301 -10.22 -10.99 -21.81
CA GLY A 301 -9.06 -11.19 -20.93
C GLY A 301 -8.26 -12.47 -21.19
N GLN A 302 -8.58 -13.23 -22.26
CA GLN A 302 -7.85 -14.43 -22.66
C GLN A 302 -7.13 -14.22 -23.99
N VAL A 303 -5.92 -14.78 -24.10
CA VAL A 303 -5.20 -14.86 -25.39
C VAL A 303 -5.82 -16.00 -26.19
N LEU A 304 -6.51 -15.66 -27.27
CA LEU A 304 -7.18 -16.62 -28.16
C LEU A 304 -6.37 -16.93 -29.43
N GLY A 305 -5.22 -16.28 -29.60
CA GLY A 305 -4.37 -16.41 -30.77
C GLY A 305 -3.32 -15.31 -30.85
N GLY A 306 -2.81 -15.07 -32.04
CA GLY A 306 -1.85 -14.00 -32.32
C GLY A 306 -1.95 -13.51 -33.76
N ILE A 307 -1.58 -12.26 -33.99
CA ILE A 307 -1.46 -11.69 -35.34
C ILE A 307 -0.02 -11.28 -35.62
N GLY A 308 0.33 -11.21 -36.90
CA GLY A 308 1.64 -10.81 -37.37
C GLY A 308 1.54 -9.99 -38.66
N VAL A 309 2.36 -8.94 -38.75
CA VAL A 309 2.55 -8.13 -39.95
C VAL A 309 4.04 -8.12 -40.32
N SER A 310 4.34 -8.30 -41.59
CA SER A 310 5.69 -8.20 -42.12
C SER A 310 5.72 -7.63 -43.53
N GLY A 311 6.59 -6.66 -43.78
CA GLY A 311 6.88 -6.15 -45.12
C GLY A 311 7.60 -4.81 -45.14
N GLY A 312 7.48 -4.02 -44.08
CA GLY A 312 8.17 -2.74 -43.92
C GLY A 312 9.27 -2.77 -42.87
N THR A 313 9.56 -1.59 -42.31
CA THR A 313 10.38 -1.48 -41.10
C THR A 313 9.63 -2.03 -39.89
N VAL A 314 10.34 -2.28 -38.80
CA VAL A 314 9.74 -2.77 -37.55
C VAL A 314 8.66 -1.81 -37.05
N GLU A 315 8.89 -0.50 -37.15
CA GLU A 315 7.94 0.55 -36.77
C GLU A 315 6.69 0.52 -37.64
N GLN A 316 6.85 0.39 -38.97
CA GLN A 316 5.74 0.29 -39.91
C GLN A 316 4.90 -0.96 -39.68
N ASP A 317 5.54 -2.11 -39.50
CA ASP A 317 4.85 -3.37 -39.22
C ASP A 317 4.03 -3.27 -37.93
N MET A 318 4.58 -2.64 -36.88
CA MET A 318 3.87 -2.41 -35.63
C MET A 318 2.71 -1.42 -35.77
N GLU A 319 2.88 -0.34 -36.53
CA GLU A 319 1.81 0.64 -36.79
C GLU A 319 0.63 -0.01 -37.53
N ILE A 320 0.91 -0.79 -38.58
CA ILE A 320 -0.09 -1.50 -39.36
C ILE A 320 -0.82 -2.54 -38.49
N ALA A 321 -0.09 -3.31 -37.68
CA ALA A 321 -0.69 -4.32 -36.80
C ALA A 321 -1.62 -3.68 -35.75
N ARG A 322 -1.21 -2.58 -35.11
CA ARG A 322 -2.05 -1.86 -34.14
C ARG A 322 -3.31 -1.28 -34.80
N TYR A 323 -3.18 -0.70 -35.99
CA TYR A 323 -4.32 -0.19 -36.75
C TYR A 323 -5.32 -1.30 -37.15
N ALA A 324 -4.79 -2.48 -37.49
CA ALA A 324 -5.62 -3.65 -37.78
C ALA A 324 -6.42 -4.12 -36.55
N MET A 325 -5.85 -3.99 -35.35
CA MET A 325 -6.49 -4.37 -34.08
C MET A 325 -7.48 -3.31 -33.54
N SER A 326 -7.44 -2.07 -34.00
CA SER A 326 -8.30 -0.99 -33.49
C SER A 326 -9.73 -1.02 -34.05
N MET A 327 -10.38 -2.19 -34.06
CA MET A 327 -11.70 -2.42 -34.66
C MET A 327 -12.86 -1.72 -33.95
#